data_AF-A0A6M0G767-F1
#
_entry.id   AF-A0A6M0G767-F1
#
_cell.length_a   1.000
_cell.length_b   1.000
_cell.length_c   1.000
_cell.angle_alpha   90.00
_cell.angle_beta   90.00
_cell.angle_gamma   90.00
#
_symmetry.space_group_name_H-M   'P 1'
#
loop_
_entity.id
_entity.type
_entity.pdbx_description
1 polymer ?
#
loop_
_entity_poly.entity_id
_entity_poly.type
_entity_poly.pdbx_seq_one_letter_code
_entity_poly.pdbx_strand_id
1 'polypeptide(L)'
;EVMQRYIGLLNASGLYTLALDDDDYVHPDVLQLVSEYFATFPDSWVLRLRMKKIDCTDEERIRSPWEAIPDFKQLDIAPRSQDNQPILQTLPIAPLNNKFEARLLTGTYARRDMHGPHIENFNNKVWQTELVQQALAELSDVMKLKGNLHWIPSWSLDRLLGLFIQAKFFEEDKTVGHWMPLPEQIRYIVRPASLKELRFYVAADGLLAKRFPQYGYFRNLFFDQLWIGLKIFVRRYIGN
;
A
#
# COMPACT_ATOMS: atom_id res chain seq x y z
N GLU A 1 -16.53 5.57 2.94
CA GLU A 1 -15.07 5.39 2.90
C GLU A 1 -14.44 5.74 1.55
N VAL A 2 -14.54 4.93 0.48
CA VAL A 2 -13.74 5.11 -0.76
C VAL A 2 -13.85 6.50 -1.41
N MET A 3 -15.07 6.99 -1.68
CA MET A 3 -15.25 8.31 -2.29
C MET A 3 -14.81 9.45 -1.37
N GLN A 4 -15.04 9.31 -0.06
CA GLN A 4 -14.59 10.30 0.93
C GLN A 4 -13.05 10.35 0.97
N ARG A 5 -12.38 9.19 0.94
CA ARG A 5 -10.92 9.11 0.87
C ARG A 5 -10.39 9.70 -0.44
N TYR A 6 -10.99 9.34 -1.57
CA TYR A 6 -10.60 9.87 -2.88
C TYR A 6 -10.72 11.40 -2.94
N ILE A 7 -11.87 11.96 -2.54
CA ILE A 7 -12.10 13.41 -2.50
C ILE A 7 -11.16 14.08 -1.48
N GLY A 8 -10.98 13.48 -0.30
CA GLY A 8 -10.07 14.00 0.72
C GLY A 8 -8.63 14.12 0.21
N LEU A 9 -8.14 13.11 -0.51
CA LEU A 9 -6.81 13.14 -1.09
C LEU A 9 -6.67 14.18 -2.23
N LEU A 10 -7.72 14.37 -3.04
CA LEU A 10 -7.73 15.43 -4.06
C LEU A 10 -7.63 16.83 -3.44
N ASN A 11 -8.21 17.03 -2.25
CA ASN A 11 -8.23 18.32 -1.56
C ASN A 11 -7.10 18.49 -0.54
N ALA A 12 -6.20 17.51 -0.40
CA ALA A 12 -5.04 17.62 0.49
C ALA A 12 -4.11 18.76 0.02
N SER A 13 -3.78 19.68 0.92
CA SER A 13 -2.95 20.86 0.62
C SER A 13 -1.56 20.83 1.27
N GLY A 14 -1.28 19.83 2.11
CA GLY A 14 0.04 19.63 2.68
C GLY A 14 1.07 19.23 1.62
N LEU A 15 2.36 19.34 1.95
CA LEU A 15 3.45 18.81 1.11
C LEU A 15 3.49 17.29 1.12
N TYR A 16 3.05 16.69 2.24
CA TYR A 16 2.99 15.25 2.43
C TYR A 16 1.60 14.84 2.93
N THR A 17 1.14 13.67 2.51
CA THR A 17 -0.17 13.11 2.85
C THR A 17 -0.01 11.75 3.52
N LEU A 18 -0.69 11.57 4.65
CA LEU A 18 -0.87 10.29 5.34
C LEU A 18 -2.37 9.98 5.38
N ALA A 19 -2.75 8.78 4.95
CA ALA A 19 -4.10 8.27 5.13
C ALA A 19 -4.10 7.12 6.14
N LEU A 20 -4.99 7.21 7.11
CA LEU A 20 -5.22 6.25 8.19
C LEU A 20 -6.68 5.80 8.18
N ASP A 21 -6.94 4.66 8.79
CA ASP A 21 -8.31 4.25 9.12
C ASP A 21 -8.78 5.05 10.36
N ASP A 22 -10.09 5.15 10.58
CA ASP A 22 -10.68 6.03 11.60
C ASP A 22 -10.47 5.52 13.04
N ASP A 23 -10.11 4.25 13.18
CA ASP A 23 -9.75 3.60 14.44
C ASP A 23 -8.24 3.49 14.69
N ASP A 24 -7.39 3.91 13.74
CA ASP A 24 -5.93 3.86 13.89
C ASP A 24 -5.38 5.07 14.68
N TYR A 25 -4.26 4.85 15.39
CA TYR A 25 -3.56 5.91 16.13
C TYR A 25 -2.18 6.17 15.55
N VAL A 26 -1.77 7.43 15.54
CA VAL A 26 -0.48 7.90 15.05
C VAL A 26 0.35 8.46 16.21
N HIS A 27 1.66 8.18 16.20
CA HIS A 27 2.59 8.72 17.18
C HIS A 27 2.63 10.26 17.09
N PRO A 28 2.61 10.99 18.22
CA PRO A 28 2.53 12.46 18.23
C PRO A 28 3.65 13.15 17.44
N ASP A 29 4.87 12.61 17.53
CA ASP A 29 6.05 13.19 16.86
C ASP A 29 6.19 12.83 15.36
N VAL A 30 5.16 12.21 14.74
CA VAL A 30 5.22 11.84 13.30
C VAL A 30 5.39 13.05 12.39
N LEU A 31 4.85 14.22 12.76
CA LEU A 31 5.02 15.43 11.96
C LEU A 31 6.49 15.87 11.89
N GLN A 32 7.20 15.82 13.02
CA GLN A 32 8.62 16.13 13.07
C GLN A 32 9.43 15.10 12.27
N LEU A 33 9.16 13.80 12.49
CA LEU A 33 9.78 12.72 11.74
C LEU A 33 9.65 12.94 10.22
N VAL A 34 8.43 13.23 9.74
CA VAL A 34 8.15 13.41 8.31
C VAL A 34 8.92 14.61 7.75
N SER A 35 8.88 15.75 8.44
CA SER A 35 9.59 16.96 7.99
C SER A 35 11.10 16.71 7.89
N GLU A 36 11.69 16.10 8.90
CA GLU A 36 13.13 15.82 8.92
C GLU A 36 13.54 14.77 7.90
N TYR A 37 12.71 13.73 7.74
CA TYR A 37 12.96 12.64 6.80
C TYR A 37 13.01 13.16 5.36
N PHE A 38 11.99 13.87 4.90
CA PHE A 38 11.97 14.37 3.52
C PHE A 38 12.93 15.53 3.29
N ALA A 39 13.37 16.24 4.33
CA ALA A 39 14.50 17.18 4.20
C ALA A 39 15.83 16.45 3.97
N THR A 40 16.00 15.26 4.57
CA THR A 40 17.21 14.43 4.41
C THR A 40 17.19 13.61 3.12
N PHE A 41 16.02 13.12 2.72
CA PHE A 41 15.81 12.32 1.51
C PHE A 41 14.78 12.98 0.58
N PRO A 42 15.10 14.14 -0.03
CA PRO A 42 14.15 14.93 -0.83
C PRO A 42 13.60 14.18 -2.06
N ASP A 43 14.38 13.24 -2.60
CA ASP A 43 13.99 12.44 -3.75
C ASP A 43 13.06 11.25 -3.39
N SER A 44 12.83 11.00 -2.10
CA SER A 44 11.92 9.94 -1.66
C SER A 44 10.47 10.32 -1.97
N TRP A 45 9.72 9.37 -2.51
CA TRP A 45 8.29 9.52 -2.75
C TRP A 45 7.46 9.23 -1.51
N VAL A 46 7.98 8.34 -0.66
CA VAL A 46 7.20 7.75 0.43
C VAL A 46 8.07 7.38 1.64
N LEU A 47 7.57 7.69 2.82
CA LEU A 47 8.04 7.15 4.09
C LEU A 47 7.02 6.11 4.58
N ARG A 48 7.46 4.85 4.71
CA ARG A 48 6.64 3.83 5.35
C ARG A 48 6.85 3.86 6.86
N LEU A 49 5.77 4.09 7.58
CA LEU A 49 5.77 4.09 9.04
C LEU A 49 5.70 2.65 9.58
N ARG A 50 6.33 2.41 10.73
CA ARG A 50 6.25 1.12 11.40
C ARG A 50 4.91 1.00 12.10
N MET A 51 4.20 -0.09 11.79
CA MET A 51 2.90 -0.38 12.40
C MET A 51 3.05 -1.47 13.47
N LYS A 52 2.28 -1.32 14.55
CA LYS A 52 1.99 -2.39 15.50
C LYS A 52 0.51 -2.70 15.45
N LYS A 53 0.18 -3.97 15.22
CA LYS A 53 -1.20 -4.45 15.20
C LYS A 53 -1.67 -4.66 16.63
N ILE A 54 -2.80 -4.07 16.99
CA ILE A 54 -3.40 -4.19 18.33
C ILE A 54 -4.85 -4.65 18.15
N ASP A 55 -5.31 -5.60 18.97
CA ASP A 55 -6.71 -6.01 18.96
C ASP A 55 -7.61 -4.86 19.42
N CYS A 56 -8.75 -4.65 18.77
CA CYS A 56 -9.68 -3.59 19.16
C CYS A 56 -10.21 -3.72 20.60
N THR A 57 -10.13 -4.90 21.22
CA THR A 57 -10.54 -5.10 22.63
C THR A 57 -9.41 -4.84 23.64
N ASP A 58 -8.17 -4.63 23.19
CA ASP A 58 -6.99 -4.45 24.05
C ASP A 58 -6.77 -2.97 24.40
N GLU A 59 -7.65 -2.41 25.24
CA GLU A 59 -7.60 -0.99 25.62
C GLU A 59 -6.29 -0.58 26.29
N GLU A 60 -5.67 -1.48 27.05
CA GLU A 60 -4.41 -1.23 27.76
C GLU A 60 -3.28 -0.93 26.76
N ARG A 61 -3.12 -1.76 25.73
CA ARG A 61 -2.11 -1.52 24.69
C ARG A 61 -2.45 -0.38 23.77
N ILE A 62 -3.74 -0.13 23.50
CA ILE A 62 -4.17 1.03 22.70
C ILE A 62 -3.76 2.33 23.40
N ARG A 63 -3.89 2.40 24.73
CA ARG A 63 -3.60 3.60 25.54
C ARG A 63 -2.19 3.63 26.12
N SER A 64 -1.35 2.64 25.85
CA SER A 64 0.01 2.62 26.41
C SER A 64 0.78 3.87 25.98
N PRO A 65 1.74 4.36 26.77
CA PRO A 65 2.63 5.42 26.32
C PRO A 65 3.33 5.03 25.02
N TRP A 66 3.63 6.02 24.18
CA TRP A 66 4.45 5.81 23.00
C TRP A 66 5.93 5.73 23.39
N GLU A 67 6.64 4.80 22.77
CA GLU A 67 8.10 4.76 22.85
C GLU A 67 8.69 5.76 21.85
N ALA A 68 9.86 6.32 22.17
CA ALA A 68 10.51 7.31 21.33
C ALA A 68 10.79 6.78 19.91
N ILE A 69 10.52 7.60 18.90
CA ILE A 69 10.86 7.29 17.52
C ILE A 69 12.39 7.22 17.38
N PRO A 70 12.95 6.17 16.76
CA PRO A 70 14.40 6.09 16.53
C PRO A 70 14.87 7.23 15.63
N ASP A 71 16.03 7.81 15.94
CA ASP A 71 16.67 8.80 15.06
C ASP A 71 17.14 8.12 13.78
N PHE A 72 16.37 8.30 12.71
CA PHE A 72 16.64 7.65 11.42
C PHE A 72 17.97 8.08 10.79
N LYS A 73 18.54 9.23 11.19
CA LYS A 73 19.82 9.73 10.67
C LYS A 73 21.01 8.92 11.19
N GLN A 74 20.83 8.19 12.29
CA GLN A 74 21.84 7.34 12.91
C GLN A 74 21.70 5.87 12.49
N LEU A 75 20.68 5.54 11.69
CA LEU A 75 20.43 4.17 11.27
C LEU A 75 21.17 3.84 9.98
N ASP A 76 21.71 2.63 9.91
CA ASP A 76 22.22 2.09 8.66
C ASP A 76 21.09 1.89 7.64
N ILE A 77 21.39 2.17 6.37
CA ILE A 77 20.46 2.01 5.25
C ILE A 77 20.75 0.69 4.54
N ALA A 78 19.78 -0.23 4.52
CA ALA A 78 19.96 -1.54 3.89
C ALA A 78 18.64 -2.10 3.31
N PRO A 79 18.69 -2.99 2.31
CA PRO A 79 17.49 -3.55 1.67
C PRO A 79 16.70 -4.52 2.55
N ARG A 80 17.34 -5.09 3.59
CA ARG A 80 16.72 -6.03 4.52
C ARG A 80 17.30 -5.84 5.91
N SER A 81 16.44 -6.01 6.92
CA SER A 81 16.88 -6.07 8.32
C SER A 81 17.93 -7.17 8.46
N GLN A 82 19.10 -6.80 8.97
CA GLN A 82 20.07 -7.76 9.49
C GLN A 82 19.77 -7.99 10.97
N ASP A 83 20.19 -9.15 11.48
CA ASP A 83 19.79 -9.68 12.79
C ASP A 83 19.83 -8.63 13.92
N ASN A 84 18.66 -8.38 14.53
CA ASN A 84 18.43 -7.58 15.74
C ASN A 84 18.91 -6.11 15.75
N GLN A 85 19.38 -5.54 14.63
CA GLN A 85 19.70 -4.11 14.57
C GLN A 85 18.57 -3.30 13.92
N PRO A 86 18.18 -2.16 14.51
CA PRO A 86 17.27 -1.24 13.84
C PRO A 86 17.99 -0.66 12.62
N ILE A 87 17.41 -0.86 11.45
CA ILE A 87 17.89 -0.29 10.19
C ILE A 87 16.80 0.55 9.54
N LEU A 88 17.19 1.49 8.70
CA LEU A 88 16.29 2.20 7.82
C LEU A 88 16.18 1.41 6.51
N GLN A 89 15.15 0.56 6.40
CA GLN A 89 15.06 -0.38 5.29
C GLN A 89 14.69 0.33 3.97
N THR A 90 15.45 0.10 2.89
CA THR A 90 15.11 0.68 1.58
C THR A 90 13.87 0.04 0.97
N LEU A 91 13.07 0.86 0.30
CA LEU A 91 11.88 0.45 -0.42
C LEU A 91 12.12 0.58 -1.93
N PRO A 92 12.40 -0.52 -2.64
CA PRO A 92 12.50 -0.47 -4.09
C PRO A 92 11.11 -0.25 -4.70
N ILE A 93 11.08 0.31 -5.91
CA ILE A 93 9.87 0.40 -6.74
C ILE A 93 9.47 -0.94 -7.38
N ALA A 94 10.28 -1.98 -7.20
CA ALA A 94 9.94 -3.35 -7.53
C ALA A 94 8.64 -3.73 -6.78
N PRO A 95 7.71 -4.46 -7.42
CA PRO A 95 7.96 -5.56 -8.36
C PRO A 95 7.56 -5.30 -9.83
N LEU A 96 7.39 -4.05 -10.27
CA LEU A 96 6.90 -3.75 -11.64
C LEU A 96 7.80 -4.25 -12.78
N ASN A 97 9.08 -4.52 -12.49
CA ASN A 97 10.03 -5.17 -13.38
C ASN A 97 9.75 -6.67 -13.60
N ASN A 98 8.89 -7.30 -12.78
CA ASN A 98 8.58 -8.72 -12.92
C ASN A 98 7.79 -9.01 -14.19
N LYS A 99 8.25 -10.01 -14.94
CA LYS A 99 7.60 -10.48 -16.16
C LYS A 99 6.30 -11.23 -15.84
N PHE A 100 5.43 -11.30 -16.83
CA PHE A 100 4.21 -12.09 -16.74
C PHE A 100 4.55 -13.59 -16.68
N GLU A 101 3.95 -14.30 -15.72
CA GLU A 101 4.10 -15.74 -15.54
C GLU A 101 2.87 -16.46 -16.13
N ALA A 102 3.02 -17.00 -17.34
CA ALA A 102 1.92 -17.61 -18.09
C ALA A 102 1.28 -18.80 -17.36
N ARG A 103 2.00 -19.49 -16.46
CA ARG A 103 1.44 -20.57 -15.63
C ARG A 103 0.31 -20.09 -14.71
N LEU A 104 0.23 -18.80 -14.40
CA LEU A 104 -0.90 -18.25 -13.63
C LEU A 104 -2.23 -18.37 -14.36
N LEU A 105 -2.23 -18.55 -15.68
CA LEU A 105 -3.46 -18.82 -16.45
C LEU A 105 -4.12 -20.15 -16.09
N THR A 106 -3.40 -21.11 -15.49
CA THR A 106 -3.95 -22.44 -15.17
C THR A 106 -4.67 -22.51 -13.83
N GLY A 107 -4.47 -21.52 -12.94
CA GLY A 107 -5.00 -21.51 -11.57
C GLY A 107 -4.41 -22.54 -10.61
N THR A 108 -3.46 -23.36 -11.07
CA THR A 108 -2.72 -24.36 -10.28
C THR A 108 -1.37 -23.86 -9.79
N TYR A 109 -0.87 -22.77 -10.38
CA TYR A 109 0.39 -22.14 -9.99
C TYR A 109 0.15 -20.99 -9.01
N ALA A 110 0.95 -20.93 -7.95
CA ALA A 110 0.95 -19.81 -6.99
C ALA A 110 2.04 -18.81 -7.37
N ARG A 111 1.74 -17.51 -7.36
CA ARG A 111 2.72 -16.49 -7.72
C ARG A 111 3.90 -16.46 -6.74
N ARG A 112 5.05 -15.98 -7.22
CA ARG A 112 6.31 -15.84 -6.44
C ARG A 112 6.92 -14.44 -6.49
N ASP A 113 6.31 -13.54 -7.27
CA ASP A 113 6.71 -12.14 -7.41
C ASP A 113 6.27 -11.25 -6.23
N MET A 114 5.67 -11.84 -5.19
CA MET A 114 5.28 -11.19 -3.94
C MET A 114 6.41 -11.08 -2.91
N HIS A 115 7.63 -11.54 -3.20
CA HIS A 115 8.72 -11.56 -2.23
C HIS A 115 9.47 -10.21 -2.18
N GLY A 116 9.45 -9.54 -1.02
CA GLY A 116 10.17 -8.28 -0.79
C GLY A 116 9.34 -7.23 -0.05
N PRO A 117 9.97 -6.11 0.36
CA PRO A 117 9.25 -4.96 0.89
C PRO A 117 8.50 -4.23 -0.24
N HIS A 118 7.20 -4.53 -0.38
CA HIS A 118 6.35 -3.91 -1.42
C HIS A 118 5.54 -2.73 -0.88
N ILE A 119 5.23 -1.80 -1.78
CA ILE A 119 4.36 -0.64 -1.51
C ILE A 119 3.00 -0.82 -2.19
N GLU A 120 2.41 -2.02 -2.09
CA GLU A 120 1.14 -2.28 -2.81
C GLU A 120 0.00 -1.39 -2.32
N ASN A 121 -0.12 -1.18 -0.99
CA ASN A 121 -1.18 -0.36 -0.41
C ASN A 121 -0.74 1.08 -0.16
N PHE A 122 -1.64 2.04 -0.37
CA PHE A 122 -1.45 3.45 -0.08
C PHE A 122 -1.41 3.77 1.42
N ASN A 123 -2.28 3.16 2.23
CA ASN A 123 -2.45 3.49 3.64
C ASN A 123 -1.20 3.28 4.50
N ASN A 124 -1.17 3.95 5.66
CA ASN A 124 -0.14 3.83 6.71
C ASN A 124 1.27 4.20 6.22
N LYS A 125 1.33 5.08 5.22
CA LYS A 125 2.53 5.60 4.59
C LYS A 125 2.33 7.07 4.33
N VAL A 126 3.40 7.83 4.47
CA VAL A 126 3.42 9.26 4.18
C VAL A 126 3.96 9.44 2.78
N TRP A 127 3.16 9.98 1.88
CA TRP A 127 3.50 10.18 0.47
C TRP A 127 3.71 11.66 0.18
N GLN A 128 4.55 11.98 -0.80
CA GLN A 128 4.54 13.32 -1.40
C GLN A 128 3.17 13.61 -2.01
N THR A 129 2.50 14.65 -1.55
CA THR A 129 1.11 14.97 -1.95
C THR A 129 1.00 15.22 -3.44
N GLU A 130 2.01 15.85 -4.05
CA GLU A 130 2.05 16.12 -5.47
C GLU A 130 1.94 14.83 -6.31
N LEU A 131 2.73 13.80 -5.99
CA LEU A 131 2.69 12.51 -6.69
C LEU A 131 1.31 11.86 -6.57
N VAL A 132 0.70 11.95 -5.38
CA VAL A 132 -0.64 11.41 -5.12
C VAL A 132 -1.69 12.13 -5.96
N GLN A 133 -1.67 13.46 -6.00
CA GLN A 133 -2.63 14.25 -6.78
C GLN A 133 -2.51 14.01 -8.28
N GLN A 134 -1.28 13.97 -8.80
CA GLN A 134 -1.03 13.63 -10.20
C GLN A 134 -1.55 12.23 -10.55
N ALA A 135 -1.35 11.24 -9.66
CA ALA A 135 -1.88 9.90 -9.84
C ALA A 135 -3.42 9.84 -9.76
N LEU A 136 -4.03 10.56 -8.81
CA LEU A 136 -5.48 10.59 -8.63
C LEU A 136 -6.21 11.18 -9.84
N ALA A 137 -5.67 12.25 -10.42
CA ALA A 137 -6.22 12.89 -11.61
C ALA A 137 -6.33 11.88 -12.77
N GLU A 138 -5.23 11.18 -13.09
CA GLU A 138 -5.24 10.15 -14.14
C GLU A 138 -6.05 8.91 -13.76
N LEU A 139 -6.02 8.51 -12.49
CA LEU A 139 -6.80 7.38 -12.02
C LEU A 139 -8.30 7.62 -12.22
N SER A 140 -8.75 8.88 -12.05
CA SER A 140 -10.13 9.30 -12.34
C SER A 140 -10.56 8.94 -13.75
N ASP A 141 -9.68 9.21 -14.72
CA ASP A 141 -9.91 8.94 -16.13
C ASP A 141 -9.92 7.45 -16.43
N VAL A 142 -9.03 6.69 -15.79
CA VAL A 142 -8.98 5.22 -15.95
C VAL A 142 -10.22 4.54 -15.37
N MET A 143 -10.83 5.13 -14.35
CA MET A 143 -12.09 4.67 -13.77
C MET A 143 -13.30 5.01 -14.64
N LYS A 144 -13.21 5.84 -15.68
CA LYS A 144 -14.35 6.13 -16.57
C LYS A 144 -14.70 4.91 -17.43
N LEU A 145 -15.95 4.44 -17.31
CA LEU A 145 -16.51 3.40 -18.17
C LEU A 145 -17.03 4.00 -19.48
N LYS A 146 -17.90 5.00 -19.40
CA LYS A 146 -18.50 5.71 -20.54
C LYS A 146 -19.10 7.04 -20.08
N GLY A 147 -18.78 8.14 -20.76
CA GLY A 147 -19.25 9.47 -20.36
C GLY A 147 -18.86 9.79 -18.90
N ASN A 148 -19.83 10.19 -18.09
CA ASN A 148 -19.65 10.48 -16.65
C ASN A 148 -19.82 9.25 -15.76
N LEU A 149 -19.98 8.04 -16.32
CA LEU A 149 -20.08 6.82 -15.53
C LEU A 149 -18.67 6.38 -15.11
N HIS A 150 -18.39 6.50 -13.81
CA HIS A 150 -17.16 6.02 -13.20
C HIS A 150 -17.38 4.66 -12.53
N TRP A 151 -16.46 3.74 -12.74
CA TRP A 151 -16.33 2.54 -11.94
C TRP A 151 -15.37 2.80 -10.78
N ILE A 152 -15.93 2.84 -9.58
CA ILE A 152 -15.15 2.99 -8.35
C ILE A 152 -15.05 1.60 -7.73
N PRO A 153 -13.87 0.95 -7.74
CA PRO A 153 -13.74 -0.35 -7.12
C PRO A 153 -13.80 -0.16 -5.60
N SER A 154 -14.97 -0.46 -5.03
CA SER A 154 -15.19 -0.42 -3.59
C SER A 154 -14.16 -1.30 -2.88
N TRP A 155 -13.57 -0.83 -1.78
CA TRP A 155 -12.67 -1.60 -0.89
C TRP A 155 -11.28 -1.93 -1.42
N SER A 156 -10.83 -1.27 -2.51
CA SER A 156 -9.50 -1.49 -3.09
C SER A 156 -8.77 -0.22 -3.53
N LEU A 157 -9.29 0.96 -3.18
CA LEU A 157 -8.66 2.23 -3.53
C LEU A 157 -7.20 2.31 -3.06
N ASP A 158 -6.89 1.86 -1.84
CA ASP A 158 -5.51 1.95 -1.35
C ASP A 158 -4.54 1.11 -2.16
N ARG A 159 -4.93 -0.14 -2.49
CA ARG A 159 -4.11 -1.02 -3.33
C ARG A 159 -3.99 -0.44 -4.75
N LEU A 160 -5.11 -0.02 -5.31
CA LEU A 160 -5.18 0.56 -6.65
C LEU A 160 -4.29 1.79 -6.75
N LEU A 161 -4.44 2.74 -5.82
CA LEU A 161 -3.68 3.98 -5.81
C LEU A 161 -2.19 3.76 -5.55
N GLY A 162 -1.84 2.92 -4.57
CA GLY A 162 -0.44 2.60 -4.26
C GLY A 162 0.30 2.00 -5.46
N LEU A 163 -0.33 1.02 -6.14
CA LEU A 163 0.21 0.42 -7.36
C LEU A 163 0.18 1.38 -8.56
N PHE A 164 -0.83 2.23 -8.67
CA PHE A 164 -0.95 3.20 -9.76
C PHE A 164 0.17 4.25 -9.69
N ILE A 165 0.46 4.78 -8.50
CA ILE A 165 1.57 5.73 -8.28
C ILE A 165 2.89 5.08 -8.73
N GLN A 166 3.18 3.86 -8.25
CA GLN A 166 4.41 3.16 -8.63
C GLN A 166 4.52 2.93 -10.14
N ALA A 167 3.42 2.58 -10.81
CA ALA A 167 3.42 2.35 -12.26
C ALA A 167 3.52 3.63 -13.08
N LYS A 168 2.88 4.71 -12.63
CA LYS A 168 2.90 6.01 -13.31
C LYS A 168 4.30 6.61 -13.33
N PHE A 169 5.04 6.49 -12.22
CA PHE A 169 6.35 7.11 -12.06
C PHE A 169 7.51 6.12 -12.20
N PHE A 170 7.25 4.90 -12.67
CA PHE A 170 8.22 3.81 -12.64
C PHE A 170 9.58 4.17 -13.26
N GLU A 171 10.64 3.92 -12.49
CA GLU A 171 12.03 4.04 -12.90
C GLU A 171 12.77 2.78 -12.41
N GLU A 172 13.40 2.04 -13.31
CA GLU A 172 14.09 0.78 -12.95
C GLU A 172 15.15 1.03 -11.87
N ASP A 173 15.27 0.09 -10.92
CA ASP A 173 16.20 0.14 -9.77
C ASP A 173 16.05 1.34 -8.81
N LYS A 174 15.00 2.17 -8.96
CA LYS A 174 14.76 3.28 -8.05
C LYS A 174 14.35 2.81 -6.65
N THR A 175 15.00 3.39 -5.65
CA THR A 175 14.50 3.38 -4.27
C THR A 175 13.53 4.54 -4.10
N VAL A 176 12.27 4.23 -3.81
CA VAL A 176 11.20 5.25 -3.69
C VAL A 176 11.04 5.78 -2.28
N GLY A 177 11.80 5.21 -1.33
CA GLY A 177 11.92 5.72 0.02
C GLY A 177 12.32 4.63 0.98
N HIS A 178 11.87 4.76 2.23
CA HIS A 178 12.37 3.95 3.33
C HIS A 178 11.27 3.50 4.28
N TRP A 179 11.55 2.43 5.04
CA TRP A 179 10.68 1.90 6.07
C TRP A 179 11.32 2.03 7.44
N MET A 180 10.64 2.76 8.33
CA MET A 180 11.04 2.92 9.72
C MET A 180 11.07 1.58 10.47
N PRO A 181 12.07 1.37 11.35
CA PRO A 181 12.08 0.24 12.26
C PRO A 181 11.14 0.46 13.46
N LEU A 182 11.12 -0.51 14.38
CA LEU A 182 10.50 -0.31 15.70
C LEU A 182 11.34 0.69 16.53
N PRO A 183 10.73 1.39 17.51
CA PRO A 183 9.33 1.31 17.94
C PRO A 183 8.28 1.77 16.91
N GLU A 184 6.99 1.47 17.13
CA GLU A 184 5.93 1.80 16.17
C GLU A 184 5.62 3.30 16.06
N GLN A 185 5.28 3.75 14.86
CA GLN A 185 4.72 5.09 14.61
C GLN A 185 3.21 5.06 14.37
N ILE A 186 2.65 3.88 14.12
CA ILE A 186 1.21 3.66 13.94
C ILE A 186 0.77 2.47 14.79
N ARG A 187 -0.31 2.64 15.55
CA ARG A 187 -1.06 1.54 16.16
C ARG A 187 -2.23 1.23 15.25
N TYR A 188 -2.13 0.08 14.58
CA TYR A 188 -3.13 -0.39 13.64
C TYR A 188 -4.17 -1.24 14.36
N ILE A 189 -5.41 -0.79 14.41
CA ILE A 189 -6.45 -1.46 15.20
C ILE A 189 -7.09 -2.57 14.37
N VAL A 190 -6.93 -3.80 14.87
CA VAL A 190 -7.38 -5.00 14.17
C VAL A 190 -8.72 -5.44 14.72
N ARG A 191 -9.73 -5.40 13.85
CA ARG A 191 -11.04 -6.02 14.12
C ARG A 191 -10.96 -7.55 13.99
N PRO A 192 -11.82 -8.30 14.71
CA PRO A 192 -11.95 -9.75 14.59
C PRO A 192 -12.08 -10.21 13.14
N ALA A 193 -11.46 -11.35 12.80
CA ALA A 193 -11.46 -11.87 11.44
C ALA A 193 -12.88 -12.18 10.91
N SER A 194 -13.82 -12.53 11.78
CA SER A 194 -15.23 -12.76 11.45
C SER A 194 -15.96 -11.52 10.94
N LEU A 195 -15.48 -10.33 11.32
CA LEU A 195 -16.05 -9.04 10.90
C LEU A 195 -15.34 -8.46 9.67
N LYS A 196 -14.28 -9.12 9.18
CA LYS A 196 -13.56 -8.67 7.99
C LYS A 196 -14.33 -9.07 6.75
N GLU A 197 -14.76 -8.08 5.98
CA GLU A 197 -15.32 -8.31 4.65
C GLU A 197 -14.28 -8.96 3.72
N LEU A 198 -14.76 -9.84 2.86
CA LEU A 198 -13.91 -10.50 1.89
C LEU A 198 -13.52 -9.50 0.78
N ARG A 199 -12.25 -9.11 0.76
CA ARG A 199 -11.72 -8.16 -0.23
C ARG A 199 -11.28 -8.91 -1.48
N PHE A 200 -11.87 -8.55 -2.62
CA PHE A 200 -11.46 -9.04 -3.93
C PHE A 200 -10.83 -7.92 -4.75
N TYR A 201 -9.57 -8.11 -5.14
CA TYR A 201 -8.82 -7.10 -5.89
C TYR A 201 -8.88 -7.30 -7.41
N VAL A 202 -9.59 -8.32 -7.91
CA VAL A 202 -9.72 -8.64 -9.35
C VAL A 202 -10.05 -7.41 -10.19
N ALA A 203 -10.96 -6.57 -9.71
CA ALA A 203 -11.36 -5.33 -10.36
C ALA A 203 -10.20 -4.32 -10.46
N ALA A 204 -9.60 -3.99 -9.32
CA ALA A 204 -8.49 -3.04 -9.24
C ALA A 204 -7.26 -3.51 -10.03
N ASP A 205 -6.88 -4.77 -9.86
CA ASP A 205 -5.73 -5.37 -10.55
C ASP A 205 -5.99 -5.46 -12.07
N GLY A 206 -7.24 -5.71 -12.49
CA GLY A 206 -7.64 -5.68 -13.91
C GLY A 206 -7.57 -4.29 -14.52
N LEU A 207 -7.95 -3.24 -13.78
CA LEU A 207 -7.77 -1.84 -14.22
C LEU A 207 -6.30 -1.50 -14.41
N LEU A 208 -5.43 -1.91 -13.48
CA LEU A 208 -3.99 -1.72 -13.58
C LEU A 208 -3.40 -2.43 -14.78
N ALA A 209 -3.77 -3.70 -15.01
CA ALA A 209 -3.32 -4.47 -16.18
C ALA A 209 -3.80 -3.87 -17.51
N LYS A 210 -4.98 -3.26 -17.54
CA LYS A 210 -5.51 -2.55 -18.71
C LYS A 210 -4.77 -1.24 -18.96
N ARG A 211 -4.53 -0.43 -17.91
CA ARG A 211 -3.88 0.88 -18.04
C ARG A 211 -2.39 0.77 -18.34
N PHE A 212 -1.71 -0.18 -17.70
CA PHE A 212 -0.27 -0.37 -17.82
C PHE A 212 0.05 -1.78 -18.34
N PRO A 213 -0.29 -2.09 -19.60
CA PRO A 213 -0.12 -3.43 -20.16
C PRO A 213 1.36 -3.85 -20.29
N GLN A 214 2.30 -2.91 -20.19
CA GLN A 214 3.74 -3.15 -20.21
C GLN A 214 4.26 -3.87 -18.96
N TYR A 215 3.59 -3.74 -17.80
CA TYR A 215 4.03 -4.36 -16.55
C TYR A 215 3.38 -5.74 -16.39
N GLY A 216 4.17 -6.80 -16.62
CA GLY A 216 3.72 -8.18 -16.49
C GLY A 216 3.20 -8.53 -15.09
N TYR A 217 3.76 -7.88 -14.08
CA TYR A 217 3.34 -7.97 -12.68
C TYR A 217 1.83 -7.75 -12.47
N PHE A 218 1.20 -6.78 -13.14
CA PHE A 218 -0.24 -6.53 -12.96
C PHE A 218 -1.12 -7.66 -13.52
N ARG A 219 -0.66 -8.32 -14.58
CA ARG A 219 -1.34 -9.54 -15.07
C ARG A 219 -1.19 -10.68 -14.06
N ASN A 220 -0.01 -10.81 -13.43
CA ASN A 220 0.19 -11.80 -12.37
C ASN A 220 -0.78 -11.57 -11.21
N LEU A 221 -0.93 -10.32 -10.75
CA LEU A 221 -1.90 -9.93 -9.73
C LEU A 221 -3.33 -10.32 -10.11
N PHE A 222 -3.74 -9.91 -11.30
CA PHE A 222 -5.10 -10.12 -11.79
C PHE A 222 -5.49 -11.60 -11.85
N PHE A 223 -4.66 -12.44 -12.49
CA PHE A 223 -4.98 -13.86 -12.62
C PHE A 223 -4.93 -14.59 -11.28
N ASP A 224 -3.99 -14.25 -10.40
CA ASP A 224 -3.93 -14.83 -9.06
C ASP A 224 -5.20 -14.50 -8.25
N GLN A 225 -5.64 -13.24 -8.25
CA GLN A 225 -6.88 -12.84 -7.58
C GLN A 225 -8.13 -13.47 -8.21
N LEU A 226 -8.15 -13.62 -9.54
CA LEU A 226 -9.25 -14.26 -10.25
C LEU A 226 -9.42 -15.71 -9.79
N TRP A 227 -8.33 -16.47 -9.70
CA TRP A 227 -8.36 -17.87 -9.26
C TRP A 227 -8.65 -18.02 -7.78
N ILE A 228 -8.13 -17.13 -6.92
CA ILE A 228 -8.50 -17.09 -5.50
C ILE A 228 -10.00 -16.85 -5.35
N GLY A 229 -10.55 -15.87 -6.09
CA GLY A 229 -11.97 -15.57 -6.12
C GLY A 229 -12.82 -16.76 -6.55
N LEU A 230 -12.43 -17.42 -7.63
CA LEU A 230 -13.14 -18.61 -8.12
C LEU A 230 -13.10 -19.75 -7.09
N LYS A 231 -11.95 -20.04 -6.48
CA LYS A 231 -11.83 -21.10 -5.46
C LYS A 231 -12.74 -20.85 -4.27
N ILE A 232 -12.82 -19.60 -3.79
CA ILE A 232 -13.70 -19.23 -2.68
C ILE A 232 -15.17 -19.35 -3.10
N PHE A 233 -15.52 -18.89 -4.29
CA PHE A 233 -16.88 -19.02 -4.82
C PHE A 233 -17.31 -20.48 -4.92
N VAL A 234 -16.50 -21.33 -5.55
CA VAL A 234 -16.76 -22.78 -5.68
C VAL A 234 -16.93 -23.42 -4.30
N ARG A 235 -16.01 -23.16 -3.36
CA ARG A 235 -16.10 -23.72 -2.00
C ARG A 235 -17.35 -23.26 -1.24
N ARG A 236 -17.84 -22.05 -1.49
CA ARG A 236 -18.99 -21.48 -0.78
C ARG A 236 -20.34 -21.86 -1.37
N TYR A 237 -20.42 -22.07 -2.68
CA TYR A 237 -21.70 -22.21 -3.39
C TYR A 237 -21.88 -23.54 -4.14
N ILE A 238 -20.79 -24.25 -4.44
CA ILE A 238 -20.81 -25.50 -5.21
C ILE A 238 -20.34 -26.68 -4.34
N GLY A 239 -19.44 -26.43 -3.39
CA GLY A 239 -18.94 -27.42 -2.44
C GLY A 239 -19.94 -27.73 -1.32
N ASN A 240 -20.81 -28.70 -1.55
CA ASN A 240 -21.14 -29.75 -0.58
C ASN A 240 -20.45 -31.04 -1.04
#